data_AF-A0A3D4UUP8-F1
#
_entry.id   AF-A0A3D4UUP8-F1
#
_cell.length_a   1.000
_cell.length_b   1.000
_cell.length_c   1.000
_cell.angle_alpha   90.00
_cell.angle_beta   90.00
_cell.angle_gamma   90.00
#
_symmetry.space_group_name_H-M   'P 1'
#
loop_
_entity.id
_entity.type
_entity.pdbx_description
1 polymer ?
#
loop_
_entity_poly.entity_id
_entity_poly.type
_entity_poly.pdbx_seq_one_letter_code
_entity_poly.pdbx_strand_id
1 'polypeptide(L)'
;AFGISIPIFKSNRNQVAERKLDEIELAGELAAEQFQDSVKRITEYEYLKSLISQHEILTHRINTLDLITLKKNLSQIENNNPLIILELEEGILKLKELELKSYRRVVEQYIEFLSTFNVLTQLPLTNYLSESLETFE
;
A
#
# COMPACT_ATOMS: atom_id res chain seq x y z
N ALA A 1 -60.50 -24.45 5.68
CA ALA A 1 -59.76 -25.72 5.53
C ALA A 1 -58.32 -25.38 5.21
N PHE A 2 -57.39 -25.62 6.13
CA PHE A 2 -55.96 -25.51 5.86
C PHE A 2 -55.50 -26.87 5.31
N GLY A 3 -55.08 -26.88 4.04
CA GLY A 3 -54.56 -28.07 3.37
C GLY A 3 -53.07 -27.89 3.06
N ILE A 4 -52.23 -28.82 3.48
CA ILE A 4 -50.83 -28.88 3.07
C ILE A 4 -50.81 -29.49 1.66
N SER A 5 -50.44 -28.69 0.65
CA SER A 5 -50.26 -29.16 -0.72
C SER A 5 -48.86 -29.75 -0.88
N ILE A 6 -48.74 -31.08 -0.75
CA ILE A 6 -47.49 -31.80 -1.02
C ILE A 6 -47.40 -32.06 -2.53
N PRO A 7 -46.36 -31.56 -3.23
CA PRO A 7 -46.21 -31.81 -4.66
C PRO A 7 -45.67 -33.24 -4.90
N ILE A 8 -46.57 -34.22 -5.05
CA ILE A 8 -46.21 -35.64 -5.22
C ILE A 8 -45.69 -35.95 -6.64
N PHE A 9 -45.95 -35.10 -7.64
CA PHE A 9 -45.68 -35.41 -9.07
C PHE A 9 -44.93 -34.34 -9.88
N LYS A 10 -44.45 -33.23 -9.29
CA LYS A 10 -43.58 -32.29 -10.02
C LYS A 10 -42.14 -32.78 -9.98
N SER A 11 -41.64 -33.30 -11.10
CA SER A 11 -40.22 -33.57 -11.29
C SER A 11 -39.45 -32.24 -11.44
N ASN A 12 -39.15 -31.60 -10.31
CA ASN A 12 -38.28 -30.42 -10.26
C ASN A 12 -36.79 -30.76 -10.46
N ARG A 13 -36.47 -31.99 -10.89
CA ARG A 13 -35.10 -32.49 -11.06
C ARG A 13 -34.24 -31.58 -11.94
N ASN A 14 -34.80 -31.01 -13.00
CA ASN A 14 -34.06 -30.09 -13.88
C ASN A 14 -33.72 -28.77 -13.15
N GLN A 15 -34.66 -28.21 -12.40
CA GLN A 15 -34.42 -26.99 -11.60
C GLN A 15 -33.42 -27.24 -10.47
N VAL A 16 -33.43 -28.43 -9.87
CA VAL A 16 -32.46 -28.83 -8.85
C VAL A 16 -31.08 -29.04 -9.48
N ALA A 17 -31.00 -29.64 -10.67
CA ALA A 17 -29.76 -29.81 -11.40
C ALA A 17 -29.16 -28.45 -11.82
N GLU A 18 -29.98 -27.53 -12.34
CA GLU A 18 -29.59 -26.16 -12.69
C GLU A 18 -29.02 -25.43 -11.48
N ARG A 19 -29.74 -25.39 -10.34
CA ARG A 19 -29.25 -24.80 -9.09
C ARG A 19 -27.94 -25.43 -8.59
N LYS A 20 -27.74 -26.73 -8.84
CA LYS A 20 -26.50 -27.42 -8.45
C LYS A 20 -25.34 -27.02 -9.35
N LEU A 21 -25.59 -26.77 -10.64
CA LEU A 21 -24.59 -26.21 -11.54
C LEU A 21 -24.27 -24.76 -11.14
N ASP A 22 -25.27 -23.94 -10.86
CA ASP A 22 -25.08 -22.56 -10.38
C ASP A 22 -24.25 -22.53 -9.08
N GLU A 23 -24.54 -23.42 -8.13
CA GLU A 23 -23.78 -23.54 -6.87
C GLU A 23 -22.32 -23.91 -7.12
N ILE A 24 -22.04 -24.80 -8.09
CA ILE A 24 -20.67 -25.18 -8.47
C ILE A 24 -19.95 -24.01 -9.14
N GLU A 25 -20.63 -23.27 -10.01
CA GLU A 25 -20.08 -22.09 -10.69
C GLU A 25 -19.72 -21.00 -9.66
N LEU A 26 -20.65 -20.65 -8.78
CA LEU A 26 -20.42 -19.68 -7.70
C LEU A 26 -19.28 -20.10 -6.76
N ALA A 27 -19.17 -21.39 -6.44
CA ALA A 27 -18.06 -21.89 -5.62
C ALA A 27 -16.71 -21.75 -6.36
N GLY A 28 -16.70 -21.98 -7.68
CA GLY A 28 -15.54 -21.77 -8.53
C GLY A 28 -15.12 -20.31 -8.60
N GLU A 29 -16.08 -19.40 -8.81
CA GLU A 29 -15.86 -17.95 -8.80
C GLU A 29 -15.29 -17.47 -7.46
N LEU A 30 -15.89 -17.91 -6.35
CA LEU A 30 -15.43 -17.58 -5.00
C LEU A 30 -13.99 -18.06 -4.76
N ALA A 31 -13.66 -19.28 -5.17
CA ALA A 31 -12.30 -19.82 -5.02
C ALA A 31 -11.28 -19.03 -5.86
N ALA A 32 -11.66 -18.61 -7.07
CA ALA A 32 -10.82 -17.78 -7.93
C ALA A 32 -10.58 -16.39 -7.32
N GLU A 33 -11.63 -15.76 -6.79
CA GLU A 33 -11.53 -14.44 -6.14
C GLU A 33 -10.65 -14.52 -4.87
N GLN A 34 -10.84 -15.54 -4.03
CA GLN A 34 -10.01 -15.76 -2.83
C GLN A 34 -8.54 -15.96 -3.18
N PHE A 35 -8.26 -16.69 -4.26
CA PHE A 35 -6.90 -16.88 -4.75
C PHE A 35 -6.30 -15.55 -5.22
N GLN A 36 -7.03 -14.78 -6.01
CA GLN A 36 -6.58 -13.46 -6.48
C GLN A 36 -6.32 -12.49 -5.32
N ASP A 37 -7.21 -12.45 -4.33
CA ASP A 37 -7.04 -11.60 -3.14
C ASP A 37 -5.78 -11.99 -2.34
N SER A 38 -5.54 -13.30 -2.19
CA SER A 38 -4.34 -13.82 -1.51
C SER A 38 -3.05 -13.41 -2.22
N VAL A 39 -3.01 -13.53 -3.56
CA VAL A 39 -1.87 -13.10 -4.38
C VAL A 39 -1.66 -11.59 -4.28
N LYS A 40 -2.76 -10.81 -4.32
CA LYS A 40 -2.71 -9.36 -4.18
C LYS A 40 -2.10 -8.96 -2.83
N ARG A 41 -2.60 -9.51 -1.71
CA ARG A 41 -2.07 -9.24 -0.36
C ARG A 41 -0.56 -9.48 -0.26
N ILE A 42 -0.07 -10.58 -0.81
CA ILE A 42 1.37 -10.91 -0.81
C ILE A 42 2.16 -9.90 -1.66
N THR A 43 1.63 -9.55 -2.83
CA THR A 43 2.27 -8.61 -3.75
C THR A 43 2.38 -7.22 -3.16
N GLU A 44 1.29 -6.70 -2.57
CA GLU A 44 1.25 -5.41 -1.90
C GLU A 44 2.20 -5.36 -0.69
N TYR A 45 2.29 -6.45 0.07
CA TYR A 45 3.22 -6.57 1.19
C TYR A 45 4.69 -6.50 0.74
N GLU A 46 5.08 -7.32 -0.25
CA GLU A 46 6.46 -7.32 -0.75
C GLU A 46 6.81 -6.00 -1.44
N TYR A 47 5.85 -5.37 -2.11
CA TYR A 47 6.06 -4.08 -2.76
C TYR A 47 6.29 -2.96 -1.73
N LEU A 48 5.46 -2.89 -0.68
CA LEU A 48 5.64 -1.95 0.43
C LEU A 48 7.01 -2.13 1.09
N LYS A 49 7.38 -3.37 1.42
CA LYS A 49 8.68 -3.70 2.02
C LYS A 49 9.85 -3.24 1.16
N SER A 50 9.75 -3.43 -0.16
CA SER A 50 10.76 -2.95 -1.12
C SER A 50 10.90 -1.43 -1.11
N LEU A 51 9.78 -0.69 -1.10
CA LEU A 51 9.81 0.78 -1.04
C LEU A 51 10.40 1.31 0.27
N ILE A 52 10.06 0.69 1.41
CA ILE A 52 10.65 1.05 2.72
C ILE A 52 12.17 0.86 2.67
N SER A 53 12.65 -0.30 2.21
CA SER A 53 14.09 -0.57 2.11
C SER A 53 14.81 0.40 1.17
N GLN A 54 14.20 0.73 0.02
CA GLN A 54 14.76 1.72 -0.90
C GLN A 54 14.85 3.12 -0.27
N HIS A 55 13.82 3.52 0.48
CA HIS A 55 13.81 4.79 1.20
C HIS A 55 14.91 4.84 2.27
N GLU A 56 15.05 3.79 3.09
CA GLU A 56 16.10 3.70 4.11
C GLU A 56 17.50 3.77 3.50
N ILE A 57 17.74 3.07 2.39
CA ILE A 57 19.02 3.11 1.68
C ILE A 57 19.29 4.53 1.14
N LEU A 58 18.27 5.19 0.58
CA LEU A 58 18.38 6.55 0.07
C LEU A 58 18.72 7.54 1.20
N THR A 59 17.95 7.53 2.28
CA THR A 59 18.16 8.39 3.45
C THR A 59 19.52 8.13 4.09
N HIS A 60 19.95 6.87 4.20
CA HIS A 60 21.29 6.55 4.67
C HIS A 60 22.38 7.16 3.78
N ARG A 61 22.28 7.00 2.45
CA ARG A 61 23.23 7.61 1.51
C ARG A 61 23.25 9.13 1.62
N ILE A 62 22.11 9.79 1.72
CA ILE A 62 22.02 11.25 1.89
C ILE A 62 22.70 11.66 3.20
N ASN A 63 22.44 10.96 4.31
CA ASN A 63 23.02 11.27 5.61
C ASN A 63 24.54 11.00 5.69
N THR A 64 25.05 10.06 4.88
CA THR A 64 26.51 9.83 4.78
C THR A 64 27.22 10.93 3.97
N LEU A 65 26.49 11.70 3.17
CA LEU A 65 27.05 12.89 2.54
C LEU A 65 27.16 13.96 3.62
N ASP A 66 28.38 14.32 4.02
CA ASP A 66 28.64 15.44 4.94
C ASP A 66 28.47 16.79 4.22
N LEU A 67 27.24 17.05 3.75
CA LEU A 67 26.85 18.21 2.96
C LEU A 67 26.99 19.51 3.76
N ILE A 68 26.84 19.44 5.08
CA ILE A 68 27.00 20.56 6.00
C ILE A 68 28.47 21.00 6.03
N THR A 69 29.39 20.05 6.25
CA THR A 69 30.83 20.35 6.24
C THR A 69 31.28 20.77 4.86
N LEU A 70 30.79 20.14 3.78
CA LEU A 70 31.11 20.53 2.41
C LEU A 70 30.72 22.00 2.14
N LYS A 71 29.48 22.38 2.48
CA LYS A 71 28.98 23.76 2.35
C LYS A 71 29.81 24.75 3.18
N LYS A 72 30.13 24.39 4.42
CA LYS A 72 30.96 25.21 5.32
C LYS A 72 32.35 25.43 4.75
N ASN A 73 33.01 24.36 4.29
CA ASN A 73 34.36 24.42 3.74
C ASN A 73 34.41 25.28 2.47
N LEU A 74 33.45 25.10 1.55
CA LEU A 74 33.35 25.93 0.36
C LEU A 74 33.17 27.41 0.70
N SER A 75 32.33 27.74 1.69
CA SER A 75 32.08 29.13 2.11
C SER A 75 33.31 29.80 2.74
N GLN A 76 34.31 29.04 3.18
CA GLN A 76 35.52 29.53 3.86
C GLN A 76 36.73 29.67 2.93
N ILE A 77 36.64 29.22 1.66
CA ILE A 77 37.71 29.35 0.68
C ILE A 77 37.79 30.80 0.18
N GLU A 78 38.92 31.48 0.39
CA GLU A 78 39.21 32.77 -0.25
C GLU A 78 39.20 32.61 -1.79
N ASN A 79 38.51 33.52 -2.49
CA ASN A 79 38.23 33.46 -3.94
C ASN A 79 37.30 32.33 -4.41
N ASN A 80 36.39 31.85 -3.57
CA ASN A 80 35.31 30.97 -4.00
C ASN A 80 34.43 31.65 -5.09
N ASN A 81 34.13 30.92 -6.16
CA ASN A 81 33.13 31.29 -7.16
C ASN A 81 31.70 31.09 -6.59
N PRO A 82 30.90 32.17 -6.38
CA PRO A 82 29.55 32.07 -5.83
C PRO A 82 28.62 31.10 -6.58
N LEU A 83 28.87 30.87 -7.88
CA LEU A 83 28.12 29.91 -8.68
C LEU A 83 28.24 28.48 -8.12
N ILE A 84 29.42 28.08 -7.64
CA ILE A 84 29.68 26.74 -7.09
C ILE A 84 28.87 26.53 -5.80
N ILE A 85 28.72 27.57 -4.97
CA ILE A 85 27.87 27.50 -3.78
C ILE A 85 26.41 27.28 -4.20
N LEU A 86 25.92 28.02 -5.20
CA LEU A 86 24.54 27.89 -5.69
C LEU A 86 24.28 26.49 -6.26
N GLU A 87 25.22 25.93 -7.02
CA GLU A 87 25.12 24.56 -7.54
C GLU A 87 25.05 23.52 -6.42
N LEU A 88 25.82 23.70 -5.35
CA LEU A 88 25.75 22.83 -4.18
C LEU A 88 24.39 22.93 -3.47
N GLU A 89 23.88 24.15 -3.25
CA GLU A 89 22.54 24.35 -2.67
C GLU A 89 21.44 23.70 -3.51
N GLU A 90 21.52 23.86 -4.83
CA GLU A 90 20.59 23.21 -5.75
C GLU A 90 20.68 21.68 -5.62
N GLY A 91 21.88 21.13 -5.53
CA GLY A 91 22.10 19.70 -5.27
C GLY A 91 21.50 19.22 -3.95
N ILE A 92 21.69 19.97 -2.86
CA ILE A 92 21.11 19.67 -1.54
C ILE A 92 19.58 19.68 -1.63
N LEU A 93 18.99 20.68 -2.31
CA LEU A 93 17.55 20.77 -2.48
C LEU A 93 16.99 19.60 -3.31
N LYS A 94 17.68 19.21 -4.39
CA LYS A 94 17.31 18.04 -5.20
C LYS A 94 17.34 16.74 -4.38
N LEU A 95 18.32 16.58 -3.49
CA LEU A 95 18.38 15.42 -2.59
C LEU A 95 17.22 15.39 -1.61
N LYS A 96 16.87 16.53 -1.00
CA LYS A 96 15.70 16.65 -0.12
C LYS A 96 14.39 16.35 -0.85
N GLU A 97 14.25 16.88 -2.08
CA GLU A 97 13.09 16.60 -2.91
C GLU A 97 12.98 15.10 -3.22
N LEU A 98 14.09 14.45 -3.54
CA LEU A 98 14.14 13.02 -3.82
C LEU A 98 13.74 12.19 -2.59
N GLU A 99 14.25 12.55 -1.41
CA GLU A 99 13.89 11.92 -0.14
C GLU A 99 12.39 12.04 0.15
N LEU A 100 11.83 13.25 0.01
CA LEU A 100 10.40 13.50 0.20
C LEU A 100 9.54 12.71 -0.79
N LYS A 101 9.94 12.63 -2.06
CA LYS A 101 9.26 11.82 -3.07
C LYS A 101 9.30 10.33 -2.72
N SER A 102 10.43 9.85 -2.21
CA SER A 102 10.57 8.46 -1.76
C SER A 102 9.65 8.17 -0.56
N TYR A 103 9.64 9.04 0.45
CA TYR A 103 8.78 8.91 1.61
C TYR A 103 7.30 8.91 1.23
N ARG A 104 6.89 9.85 0.36
CA ARG A 104 5.51 9.92 -0.15
C ARG A 104 5.09 8.60 -0.79
N ARG A 105 5.93 7.99 -1.63
CA ARG A 105 5.64 6.68 -2.26
C ARG A 105 5.44 5.57 -1.23
N VAL A 106 6.24 5.55 -0.17
CA VAL A 106 6.08 4.59 0.94
C VAL A 106 4.71 4.78 1.60
N VAL A 107 4.32 6.02 1.89
CA VAL A 107 3.03 6.32 2.53
C VAL A 107 1.85 5.98 1.64
N GLU A 108 1.89 6.36 0.36
CA GLU A 108 0.85 6.02 -0.63
C GLU A 108 0.68 4.50 -0.72
N GLN A 109 1.79 3.76 -0.85
CA GLN A 109 1.77 2.31 -0.89
C GLN A 109 1.30 1.67 0.42
N TYR A 110 1.59 2.28 1.56
CA TYR A 110 1.12 1.79 2.86
C TYR A 110 -0.40 1.91 2.98
N ILE A 111 -1.00 2.98 2.46
CA ILE A 111 -2.47 3.13 2.40
C ILE A 111 -3.08 2.05 1.51
N GLU A 112 -2.48 1.77 0.35
CA GLU A 112 -2.93 0.71 -0.57
C GLU A 112 -2.83 -0.69 0.05
N PHE A 113 -1.76 -0.93 0.81
CA PHE A 113 -1.59 -2.13 1.62
C PHE A 113 -2.74 -2.25 2.63
N LEU A 114 -3.00 -1.23 3.45
CA LEU A 114 -4.10 -1.26 4.44
C LEU A 114 -5.47 -1.47 3.78
N SER A 115 -5.70 -0.84 2.63
CA SER A 115 -6.93 -1.02 1.83
C SER A 115 -7.09 -2.47 1.37
N THR A 116 -6.02 -3.11 0.91
CA THR A 116 -6.02 -4.52 0.49
C THR A 116 -6.38 -5.48 1.63
N PHE A 117 -6.12 -5.10 2.88
CA PHE A 117 -6.54 -5.87 4.05
C PHE A 117 -7.93 -5.49 4.58
N ASN A 118 -8.63 -4.57 3.93
CA ASN A 118 -9.92 -4.01 4.35
C ASN A 118 -9.90 -3.42 5.77
N VAL A 119 -8.74 -3.02 6.29
CA VAL A 119 -8.65 -2.50 7.67
C VAL A 119 -9.05 -1.03 7.78
N LEU A 120 -9.09 -0.32 6.65
CA LEU A 120 -9.52 1.09 6.61
C LEU A 120 -11.04 1.27 6.82
N THR A 121 -11.82 0.20 6.65
CA THR A 121 -13.28 0.21 6.80
C THR A 121 -13.77 -0.59 8.00
N GLN A 122 -12.86 -1.23 8.74
CA GLN A 122 -13.21 -1.98 9.95
C GLN A 122 -13.58 -1.03 11.08
N LEU A 123 -14.64 -1.38 11.81
CA LEU A 123 -15.05 -0.68 13.03
C LEU A 123 -14.46 -1.40 14.26
N PRO A 124 -13.94 -0.67 15.25
CA PRO A 124 -13.78 0.80 15.27
C PRO A 124 -12.71 1.28 14.27
N LEU A 125 -12.90 2.49 13.71
CA LEU A 125 -11.93 3.06 12.77
C LEU A 125 -10.59 3.27 13.49
N THR A 126 -9.50 2.77 12.92
CA THR A 126 -8.15 2.89 13.51
C THR A 126 -7.30 3.87 12.70
N ASN A 127 -6.64 4.80 13.39
CA ASN A 127 -5.68 5.72 12.78
C ASN A 127 -4.31 5.06 12.62
N TYR A 128 -4.12 4.33 11.52
CA TYR A 128 -2.86 3.69 11.16
C TYR A 128 -1.71 4.66 10.80
N LEU A 129 -1.99 5.96 10.73
CA LEU A 129 -0.98 7.00 10.51
C LEU A 129 -0.51 7.66 11.82
N SER A 130 -1.11 7.29 12.96
CA SER A 130 -0.68 7.73 14.29
C SER A 130 0.19 6.69 14.98
N GLU A 131 1.19 7.12 15.75
CA GLU A 131 2.01 6.21 16.57
C GLU A 131 1.19 5.50 17.64
N SER A 132 0.15 6.15 18.15
CA SER A 132 -0.75 5.67 19.21
C SER A 132 -1.87 4.75 18.70
N LEU A 133 -2.04 4.61 17.38
CA LEU A 133 -3.13 3.85 16.75
C LEU A 133 -4.51 4.17 17.33
N GLU A 134 -4.81 5.46 17.43
CA GLU A 134 -6.08 5.95 17.99
C GLU A 134 -7.29 5.32 17.30
N THR A 135 -8.33 5.03 18.07
CA THR A 135 -9.56 4.42 17.56
C THR A 135 -10.75 5.38 17.71
N PHE A 136 -11.65 5.34 16.73
CA PHE A 136 -12.87 6.13 16.69
C PHE A 136 -14.08 5.19 16.58
N GLU A 137 -15.11 5.47 17.38
CA GLU A 137 -16.41 4.78 17.34
C GLU A 137 -17.26 5.19 16.14
#